data_AF-A0A0T6BA56-F1
#
_entry.id   AF-A0A0T6BA56-F1
#
_cell.length_a   1.000
_cell.length_b   1.000
_cell.length_c   1.000
_cell.angle_alpha   90.00
_cell.angle_beta   90.00
_cell.angle_gamma   90.00
#
_symmetry.space_group_name_H-M   'P 1'
#
loop_
_entity.id
_entity.type
_entity.pdbx_description
1 polymer ?
#
loop_
_entity_poly.entity_id
_entity_poly.type
_entity_poly.pdbx_seq_one_letter_code
_entity_poly.pdbx_strand_id
1 'polypeptide(L)'
;MYEQHAEELQMLVSNFRKRNGELRKERPACPSSLFHTWETLLQEVEIDSQALSEIASILGRQVSRPLLEKSFYRKIQSRKVFTHRESYDTIISKTEEKLAKCRQDYKNAYLSYLTAPTTDSLTAYFNSHNTYIQQLHATNGMLEEYSKDTLPQLLQV
;
A
#
# COMPACT_ATOMS: atom_id res chain seq x y z
N MET A 1 -11.77 22.59 1.32
CA MET A 1 -12.97 22.99 0.54
C MET A 1 -14.14 23.28 1.48
N TYR A 2 -14.73 22.29 2.17
CA TYR A 2 -15.85 22.56 3.10
C TYR A 2 -15.49 23.48 4.28
N GLU A 3 -14.32 23.29 4.89
CA GLU A 3 -13.81 24.14 5.97
C GLU A 3 -13.59 25.60 5.51
N GLN A 4 -12.86 25.78 4.42
CA GLN A 4 -12.64 27.10 3.81
C GLN A 4 -13.97 27.78 3.42
N HIS A 5 -14.92 27.05 2.82
CA HIS A 5 -16.21 27.60 2.44
C HIS A 5 -17.03 28.03 3.67
N ALA A 6 -17.01 27.24 4.75
CA ALA A 6 -17.64 27.61 6.00
C ALA A 6 -17.02 28.88 6.61
N GLU A 7 -15.69 28.99 6.62
CA GLU A 7 -15.00 30.19 7.11
C GLU A 7 -15.38 31.45 6.30
N GLU A 8 -15.46 31.34 4.98
CA GLU A 8 -15.87 32.43 4.09
C GLU A 8 -17.32 32.87 4.37
N LEU A 9 -18.25 31.92 4.55
CA LEU A 9 -19.64 32.22 4.90
C LEU A 9 -19.77 32.84 6.30
N GLN A 10 -19.01 32.35 7.28
CA GLN A 10 -19.01 32.92 8.64
C GLN A 10 -18.51 34.36 8.64
N MET A 11 -17.46 34.66 7.87
CA MET A 11 -16.94 36.01 7.67
C MET A 11 -17.96 36.92 6.97
N LEU A 12 -18.65 36.41 5.94
CA LEU A 12 -19.71 37.12 5.24
C LEU A 12 -20.84 37.54 6.20
N VAL A 13 -21.36 36.59 6.98
CA VAL A 13 -22.44 36.83 7.95
C VAL A 13 -22.00 37.86 8.99
N SER A 14 -20.80 37.73 9.55
CA SER A 14 -20.25 38.67 10.53
C SER A 14 -20.18 40.10 9.99
N ASN A 15 -19.67 40.26 8.76
CA ASN A 15 -19.54 41.56 8.10
C ASN A 15 -20.91 42.22 7.86
N PHE A 16 -21.90 41.46 7.35
CA PHE A 16 -23.22 42.01 7.09
C PHE A 16 -23.99 42.31 8.38
N ARG A 17 -23.87 41.50 9.43
CA ARG A 17 -24.49 41.82 10.74
C ARG A 17 -23.90 43.09 11.35
N LYS A 18 -22.59 43.30 11.25
CA LYS A 18 -21.95 44.55 11.68
C LYS A 18 -22.52 45.75 10.94
N ARG A 19 -22.60 45.67 9.61
CA ARG A 19 -23.16 46.72 8.74
C ARG A 19 -24.64 46.98 9.00
N ASN A 20 -25.44 45.94 9.24
CA ASN A 20 -26.85 46.08 9.65
C ASN A 20 -26.98 46.85 10.97
N GLY A 21 -26.10 46.57 11.93
CA GLY A 21 -26.05 47.27 13.22
C GLY A 21 -25.74 48.76 13.07
N GLU A 22 -24.88 49.13 12.13
CA GLU A 22 -24.59 50.54 11.79
C GLU A 22 -25.82 51.21 11.14
N LEU A 23 -26.44 50.56 10.15
CA LEU A 23 -27.63 51.07 9.46
C LEU A 23 -28.83 51.31 10.39
N ARG A 24 -29.02 50.46 11.41
CA ARG A 24 -30.07 50.66 12.43
C ARG A 24 -29.84 51.90 13.30
N LYS A 25 -28.59 52.28 13.55
CA LYS A 25 -28.26 53.52 14.29
C LYS A 25 -28.59 54.77 13.47
N GLU A 26 -28.44 54.69 12.15
CA GLU A 26 -28.73 55.79 11.22
C GLU A 26 -30.23 55.98 10.95
N ARG A 27 -31.04 54.91 11.03
CA ARG A 27 -32.51 54.98 10.85
C ARG A 27 -33.25 54.23 11.97
N PRO A 28 -33.49 54.86 13.13
CA PRO A 28 -34.03 54.19 14.32
C PRO A 28 -35.50 53.74 14.24
N ALA A 29 -36.28 54.18 13.25
CA ALA A 29 -37.74 54.15 13.32
C ALA A 29 -38.42 53.69 12.02
N CYS A 30 -38.20 52.45 11.57
CA CYS A 30 -39.15 51.80 10.66
C CYS A 30 -39.12 50.27 10.81
N PRO A 31 -40.20 49.62 11.30
CA PRO A 31 -40.31 48.18 11.23
C PRO A 31 -40.42 47.78 9.75
N SER A 32 -39.34 47.20 9.24
CA SER A 32 -39.23 46.83 7.84
C SER A 32 -39.20 45.32 7.74
N SER A 33 -40.22 44.73 7.13
CA SER A 33 -40.29 43.31 6.79
C SER A 33 -39.06 42.86 5.98
N LEU A 34 -38.47 43.77 5.21
CA LEU A 34 -37.23 43.54 4.47
C LEU A 34 -36.03 43.32 5.41
N PHE A 35 -35.90 44.10 6.49
CA PHE A 35 -34.84 43.89 7.48
C PHE A 35 -35.01 42.54 8.19
N HIS A 36 -36.23 42.17 8.54
CA HIS A 36 -36.50 40.87 9.16
C HIS A 36 -36.18 39.70 8.22
N THR A 37 -36.58 39.81 6.94
CA THR A 37 -36.27 38.82 5.90
C THR A 37 -34.76 38.69 5.69
N TRP A 38 -34.04 39.81 5.67
CA TRP A 38 -32.59 39.83 5.54
C TRP A 38 -31.87 39.21 6.74
N GLU A 39 -32.30 39.49 7.97
CA GLU A 39 -31.73 38.83 9.15
C GLU A 39 -31.99 37.33 9.15
N THR A 40 -33.18 36.90 8.70
CA THR A 40 -33.52 35.48 8.55
C THR A 40 -32.58 34.82 7.55
N LEU A 41 -32.34 35.45 6.38
CA LEU A 41 -31.37 34.94 5.40
C LEU A 41 -29.95 34.82 5.99
N LEU A 42 -29.48 35.83 6.73
CA LEU A 42 -28.16 35.78 7.38
C LEU A 42 -28.08 34.69 8.45
N GLN A 43 -29.19 34.38 9.13
CA GLN A 43 -29.27 33.29 10.10
C GLN A 43 -29.21 31.92 9.40
N GLU A 44 -29.93 31.72 8.31
CA GLU A 44 -29.86 30.47 7.53
C GLU A 44 -28.45 30.24 6.97
N VAL A 45 -27.79 31.29 6.43
CA VAL A 45 -26.40 31.19 5.94
C VAL A 45 -25.42 30.84 7.07
N GLU A 46 -25.66 31.33 8.28
CA GLU A 46 -24.84 30.96 9.44
C GLU A 46 -25.05 29.50 9.85
N ILE A 47 -26.28 29.00 9.80
CA ILE A 47 -26.59 27.59 10.07
C ILE A 47 -25.90 26.69 9.03
N ASP A 48 -25.96 27.07 7.75
CA ASP A 48 -25.29 26.33 6.67
C ASP A 48 -23.77 26.32 6.86
N SER A 49 -23.17 27.45 7.25
CA SER A 49 -21.75 27.56 7.60
C SER A 49 -21.34 26.59 8.71
N GLN A 50 -22.15 26.50 9.78
CA GLN A 50 -21.91 25.58 10.88
C GLN A 50 -22.01 24.12 10.42
N ALA A 51 -23.03 23.78 9.63
CA ALA A 51 -23.20 22.44 9.08
C ALA A 51 -22.00 22.02 8.19
N LEU A 52 -21.50 22.93 7.35
CA LEU A 52 -20.32 22.68 6.52
C LEU A 52 -19.06 22.45 7.35
N SER A 53 -18.89 23.20 8.45
CA SER A 53 -17.79 23.00 9.41
C SER A 53 -17.86 21.64 10.10
N GLU A 54 -19.06 21.22 10.50
CA GLU A 54 -19.29 19.90 11.11
C GLU A 54 -18.99 18.76 10.13
N ILE A 55 -19.46 18.88 8.87
CA ILE A 55 -19.17 17.92 7.81
C ILE A 55 -17.66 17.82 7.58
N ALA A 56 -16.96 18.95 7.48
CA ALA A 56 -15.50 18.97 7.32
C ALA A 56 -14.79 18.24 8.47
N SER A 57 -15.20 18.51 9.71
CA SER A 57 -14.67 17.87 10.91
C SER A 57 -14.90 16.35 10.92
N ILE A 58 -16.12 15.91 10.57
CA ILE A 58 -16.47 14.48 10.49
C ILE A 58 -15.65 13.79 9.41
N LEU A 59 -15.57 14.36 8.21
CA LEU A 59 -14.77 13.79 7.12
C LEU A 59 -13.29 13.71 7.51
N GLY A 60 -12.75 14.73 8.19
CA GLY A 60 -11.39 14.72 8.70
C GLY A 60 -11.14 13.58 9.70
N ARG A 61 -12.04 13.41 10.67
CA ARG A 61 -11.86 12.45 11.78
C ARG A 61 -12.24 11.01 11.43
N GLN A 62 -13.34 10.82 10.71
CA GLN A 62 -13.93 9.50 10.46
C GLN A 62 -13.53 8.89 9.12
N VAL A 63 -13.05 9.71 8.18
CA VAL A 63 -12.68 9.24 6.83
C VAL A 63 -11.20 9.43 6.58
N SER A 64 -10.71 10.67 6.59
CA SER A 64 -9.33 10.99 6.22
C SER A 64 -8.30 10.32 7.13
N ARG A 65 -8.41 10.49 8.45
CA ARG A 65 -7.47 9.85 9.41
C ARG A 65 -7.48 8.32 9.32
N PRO A 66 -8.63 7.62 9.38
CA PRO A 66 -8.64 6.16 9.28
C PRO A 66 -8.13 5.64 7.94
N LEU A 67 -8.40 6.34 6.83
CA LEU A 67 -7.84 5.96 5.52
C LEU A 67 -6.33 6.15 5.47
N LEU A 68 -5.80 7.23 6.06
CA LEU A 68 -4.36 7.46 6.13
C LEU A 68 -3.67 6.37 6.96
N GLU A 69 -4.21 6.01 8.11
CA GLU A 69 -3.69 4.91 8.95
C GLU A 69 -3.74 3.56 8.23
N LYS A 70 -4.90 3.20 7.65
CA LYS A 70 -5.07 1.92 6.93
C LYS A 70 -4.18 1.84 5.69
N SER A 71 -4.06 2.92 4.92
CA SER A 71 -3.19 2.95 3.74
C SER A 71 -1.71 2.86 4.11
N PHE A 72 -1.30 3.53 5.19
CA PHE A 72 0.06 3.41 5.72
C PHE A 72 0.37 1.99 6.19
N TYR A 73 -0.55 1.37 6.94
CA TYR A 73 -0.40 -0.02 7.36
C TYR A 73 -0.27 -0.97 6.15
N ARG A 74 -1.16 -0.84 5.16
CA ARG A 74 -1.10 -1.64 3.91
C ARG A 74 0.21 -1.42 3.16
N LYS A 75 0.73 -0.19 3.11
CA LYS A 75 2.03 0.12 2.50
C LYS A 75 3.18 -0.62 3.19
N ILE A 76 3.17 -0.69 4.51
CA ILE A 76 4.18 -1.44 5.27
C ILE A 76 4.05 -2.94 5.03
N GLN A 77 2.84 -3.50 5.09
CA GLN A 77 2.63 -4.93 4.86
C GLN A 77 3.04 -5.33 3.45
N SER A 78 2.66 -4.54 2.45
CA SER A 78 3.09 -4.75 1.06
C SER A 78 4.61 -4.78 0.93
N ARG A 79 5.33 -3.84 1.55
CA ARG A 79 6.80 -3.85 1.56
C ARG A 79 7.36 -5.13 2.16
N LYS A 80 6.83 -5.60 3.29
CA LYS A 80 7.26 -6.86 3.92
C LYS A 80 7.05 -8.04 2.98
N VAL A 81 5.88 -8.17 2.38
CA VAL A 81 5.54 -9.25 1.43
C VAL A 81 6.54 -9.25 0.27
N PHE A 82 6.79 -8.09 -0.36
CA PHE A 82 7.72 -8.00 -1.48
C PHE A 82 9.17 -8.31 -1.09
N THR A 83 9.63 -7.85 0.06
CA THR A 83 10.98 -8.18 0.55
C THR A 83 11.17 -9.68 0.79
N HIS A 84 10.18 -10.35 1.40
CA HIS A 84 10.27 -11.80 1.61
C HIS A 84 10.24 -12.55 0.28
N ARG A 85 9.36 -12.16 -0.65
CA ARG A 85 9.29 -12.74 -1.98
C ARG A 85 10.63 -12.63 -2.72
N GLU A 86 11.23 -11.43 -2.75
CA GLU A 86 12.53 -11.21 -3.40
C GLU A 86 13.64 -12.07 -2.78
N SER A 87 13.62 -12.24 -1.45
CA SER A 87 14.54 -13.13 -0.75
C SER A 87 14.36 -14.60 -1.16
N TYR A 88 13.11 -15.07 -1.25
CA TYR A 88 12.84 -16.45 -1.68
C TYR A 88 13.21 -16.68 -3.15
N ASP A 89 12.86 -15.75 -4.04
CA ASP A 89 13.23 -15.81 -5.46
C ASP A 89 14.77 -15.87 -5.62
N THR A 90 15.51 -15.12 -4.81
CA THR A 90 16.98 -15.19 -4.77
C THR A 90 17.50 -16.57 -4.34
N ILE A 91 16.88 -17.18 -3.34
CA ILE A 91 17.26 -18.52 -2.84
C ILE A 91 16.98 -19.59 -3.90
N ILE A 92 15.83 -19.50 -4.58
CA ILE A 92 15.45 -20.42 -5.66
C ILE A 92 16.42 -20.30 -6.82
N SER A 93 16.69 -19.07 -7.29
CA SER A 93 17.65 -18.83 -8.39
C SER A 93 19.02 -19.44 -8.07
N LYS A 94 19.54 -19.22 -6.86
CA LYS A 94 20.82 -19.82 -6.43
C LYS A 94 20.79 -21.35 -6.42
N THR A 95 19.64 -21.93 -6.10
CA THR A 95 19.46 -23.39 -6.04
C THR A 95 19.37 -23.99 -7.44
N GLU A 96 18.72 -23.29 -8.38
CA GLU A 96 18.67 -23.66 -9.80
C GLU A 96 20.06 -23.51 -10.46
N GLU A 97 20.81 -22.45 -10.17
CA GLU A 97 22.19 -22.27 -10.63
C GLU A 97 23.11 -23.42 -10.17
N LYS A 98 23.00 -23.82 -8.90
CA LYS A 98 23.74 -24.98 -8.37
C LYS A 98 23.37 -26.26 -9.09
N LEU A 99 22.08 -26.50 -9.35
CA LEU A 99 21.64 -27.67 -10.11
C LEU A 99 22.21 -27.68 -11.53
N ALA A 100 22.18 -26.53 -12.21
CA ALA A 100 22.75 -26.39 -13.55
C ALA A 100 24.26 -26.71 -13.56
N LYS A 101 25.00 -26.25 -12.55
CA LYS A 101 26.41 -26.57 -12.37
C LYS A 101 26.63 -28.07 -12.15
N CYS A 102 25.92 -28.69 -11.20
CA CYS A 102 26.06 -30.13 -10.93
C CYS A 102 25.74 -30.98 -12.17
N ARG A 103 24.74 -30.57 -12.97
CA ARG A 103 24.42 -31.23 -14.24
C ARG A 103 25.55 -31.13 -15.25
N GLN A 104 26.19 -29.96 -15.35
CA GLN A 104 27.32 -29.75 -16.24
C GLN A 104 28.54 -30.57 -15.80
N ASP A 105 28.84 -30.59 -14.50
CA ASP A 105 29.94 -31.38 -13.93
C ASP A 105 29.74 -32.88 -14.18
N TYR A 106 28.51 -33.38 -13.98
CA TYR A 106 28.13 -34.75 -14.31
C TYR A 106 28.34 -35.08 -15.80
N LYS A 107 27.86 -34.20 -16.70
CA LYS A 107 28.05 -34.38 -18.15
C LYS A 107 29.54 -34.41 -18.52
N ASN A 108 30.34 -33.52 -17.95
CA ASN A 108 31.77 -33.46 -18.20
C ASN A 108 32.47 -34.74 -17.73
N ALA A 109 32.18 -35.21 -16.52
CA ALA A 109 32.75 -36.45 -15.98
C ALA A 109 32.39 -37.67 -16.84
N TYR A 110 31.14 -37.73 -17.33
CA TYR A 110 30.72 -38.78 -18.27
C TYR A 110 31.53 -38.77 -19.58
N LEU A 111 31.70 -37.58 -20.20
CA LEU A 111 32.48 -37.45 -21.43
C LEU A 111 33.96 -37.79 -21.22
N SER A 112 34.54 -37.40 -20.09
CA SER A 112 35.90 -37.75 -19.71
C SER A 112 36.08 -39.27 -19.56
N TYR A 113 35.12 -39.95 -18.90
CA TYR A 113 35.13 -41.41 -18.81
C TYR A 113 35.04 -42.09 -20.17
N LEU A 114 34.18 -41.59 -21.09
CA LEU A 114 34.08 -42.14 -22.45
C LEU A 114 35.37 -41.99 -23.26
N THR A 115 36.08 -40.88 -23.08
CA THR A 115 37.29 -40.57 -23.84
C THR A 115 38.51 -41.32 -23.31
N ALA A 116 38.62 -41.47 -21.99
CA ALA A 116 39.71 -42.17 -21.32
C ALA A 116 39.17 -42.97 -20.12
N PRO A 117 38.69 -44.21 -20.36
CA PRO A 117 38.13 -45.04 -19.31
C PRO A 117 39.23 -45.50 -18.32
N THR A 118 39.12 -45.08 -17.07
CA THR A 118 39.97 -45.50 -15.95
C THR A 118 39.11 -45.67 -14.70
N THR A 119 39.63 -46.37 -13.69
CA THR A 119 38.94 -46.50 -12.39
C THR A 119 38.66 -45.13 -11.77
N ASP A 120 39.57 -44.17 -11.93
CA ASP A 120 39.44 -42.82 -11.40
C ASP A 120 38.34 -42.04 -12.14
N SER A 121 38.31 -42.09 -13.48
CA SER A 121 37.28 -41.41 -14.27
C SER A 121 35.89 -42.02 -14.06
N LEU A 122 35.80 -43.33 -13.83
CA LEU A 122 34.55 -44.00 -13.43
C LEU A 122 34.08 -43.54 -12.04
N THR A 123 35.00 -43.42 -11.07
CA THR A 123 34.69 -42.94 -9.73
C THR A 123 34.18 -41.49 -9.75
N ALA A 124 34.85 -40.60 -10.50
CA ALA A 124 34.42 -39.22 -10.68
C ALA A 124 33.05 -39.11 -11.35
N TYR A 125 32.77 -39.96 -12.35
CA TYR A 125 31.46 -40.07 -12.99
C TYR A 125 30.35 -40.44 -11.99
N PHE A 126 30.53 -41.48 -11.17
CA PHE A 126 29.53 -41.85 -10.17
C PHE A 126 29.35 -40.79 -9.08
N ASN A 127 30.43 -40.17 -8.61
CA ASN A 127 30.34 -39.13 -7.59
C ASN A 127 29.58 -37.88 -8.09
N SER A 128 29.87 -37.44 -9.31
CA SER A 128 29.16 -36.30 -9.93
C SER A 128 27.71 -36.63 -10.25
N HIS A 129 27.39 -37.87 -10.65
CA HIS A 129 26.02 -38.36 -10.80
C HIS A 129 25.25 -38.25 -9.47
N ASN A 130 25.78 -38.83 -8.40
CA ASN A 130 25.14 -38.82 -7.09
C ASN A 130 24.90 -37.39 -6.59
N THR A 131 25.89 -36.51 -6.78
CA THR A 131 25.79 -35.09 -6.42
C THR A 131 24.68 -34.40 -7.22
N TYR A 132 24.61 -34.64 -8.53
CA TYR A 132 23.55 -34.09 -9.39
C TYR A 132 22.15 -34.57 -8.96
N ILE A 133 21.98 -35.87 -8.72
CA ILE A 133 20.68 -36.43 -8.31
C ILE A 133 20.25 -35.88 -6.95
N GLN A 134 21.15 -35.79 -5.97
CA GLN A 134 20.86 -35.18 -4.67
C GLN A 134 20.42 -33.72 -4.82
N GLN A 135 21.15 -32.93 -5.62
CA GLN A 135 20.81 -31.53 -5.86
C GLN A 135 19.47 -31.40 -6.61
N LEU A 136 19.17 -32.31 -7.56
CA LEU A 136 17.90 -32.32 -8.29
C LEU A 136 16.72 -32.54 -7.34
N HIS A 137 16.82 -33.52 -6.43
CA HIS A 137 15.78 -33.75 -5.42
C HIS A 137 15.61 -32.54 -4.50
N ALA A 138 16.71 -31.95 -4.02
CA ALA A 138 16.65 -30.76 -3.19
C ALA A 138 15.98 -29.58 -3.90
N THR A 139 16.37 -29.29 -5.16
CA THR A 139 15.79 -28.21 -5.95
C THR A 139 14.29 -28.44 -6.19
N ASN A 140 13.89 -29.65 -6.58
CA ASN A 140 12.48 -29.97 -6.79
C ASN A 140 11.65 -29.81 -5.51
N GLY A 141 12.16 -30.31 -4.38
CA GLY A 141 11.50 -30.15 -3.08
C GLY A 141 11.35 -28.68 -2.67
N MET A 142 12.39 -27.87 -2.89
CA MET A 142 12.32 -26.42 -2.61
C MET A 142 11.31 -25.71 -3.51
N LEU A 143 11.24 -26.04 -4.80
CA LEU A 143 10.27 -25.46 -5.73
C LEU A 143 8.83 -25.85 -5.37
N GLU A 144 8.63 -27.10 -4.96
CA GLU A 144 7.34 -27.61 -4.52
C GLU A 144 6.85 -26.90 -3.26
N GLU A 145 7.66 -26.87 -2.21
CA GLU A 145 7.36 -26.17 -0.93
C GLU A 145 7.12 -24.67 -1.17
N TYR A 146 7.93 -24.03 -2.01
CA TYR A 146 7.75 -22.61 -2.31
C TYR A 146 6.41 -22.34 -3.00
N SER A 147 6.08 -23.15 -4.01
CA SER A 147 4.90 -22.93 -4.85
C SER A 147 3.60 -23.32 -4.14
N LYS A 148 3.62 -24.40 -3.34
CA LYS A 148 2.43 -24.94 -2.69
C LYS A 148 2.13 -24.30 -1.34
N ASP A 149 3.16 -23.96 -0.57
CA ASP A 149 3.00 -23.58 0.82
C ASP A 149 3.51 -22.16 1.08
N THR A 150 4.78 -21.88 0.78
CA THR A 150 5.43 -20.61 1.19
C THR A 150 4.81 -19.40 0.51
N LEU A 151 4.68 -19.41 -0.83
CA LEU A 151 4.14 -18.27 -1.57
C LEU A 151 2.65 -18.02 -1.26
N PRO A 152 1.77 -19.04 -1.23
CA PRO A 152 0.38 -18.84 -0.82
C PRO A 152 0.25 -18.27 0.60
N GLN A 153 1.02 -18.76 1.57
CA GLN A 153 0.99 -18.23 2.94
C GLN A 153 1.44 -16.76 2.98
N LEU A 154 2.45 -16.40 2.19
CA LEU A 154 2.94 -15.02 2.10
C LEU A 154 1.89 -14.05 1.51
N LEU A 155 1.01 -14.55 0.62
CA LEU A 155 -0.04 -13.76 -0.03
C LEU A 155 -1.34 -13.67 0.79
N GLN A 156 -1.48 -14.43 1.88
CA GLN A 156 -2.63 -14.36 2.80
C GLN A 156 -2.55 -13.19 3.79
N VAL A 157 -1.48 -12.39 3.74
CA VAL A 157 -1.19 -11.27 4.66
C VAL A 157 -1.85 -9.96 4.23
#